data_AF-A0A520JF81-F1
#
_entry.id   AF-A0A520JF81-F1
#
_cell.length_a   1.000
_cell.length_b   1.000
_cell.length_c   1.000
_cell.angle_alpha   90.00
_cell.angle_beta   90.00
_cell.angle_gamma   90.00
#
_symmetry.space_group_name_H-M   'P 1'
#
loop_
_entity.id
_entity.type
_entity.pdbx_description
1 polymer ?
#
loop_
_entity_poly.entity_id
_entity_poly.type
_entity_poly.pdbx_seq_one_letter_code
_entity_poly.pdbx_strand_id
1 'polypeptide(L)'
;WSAFRTFFIHGLAWSYDLADIAHHMQLEDRLLAYWQARLGDRLLVVPYEALVDAPGEWTRRLLAHCGLAEEPGVFAPHETERAVATASALQVRRPINRDGLGVAEPYRAWLQPFVAAYQGAESSPT
;
A
#
# COMPACT_ATOMS: atom_id res chain seq x y z
N TRP A 1 -11.10 0.07 0.53
CA TRP A 1 -11.85 0.63 -0.63
C TRP A 1 -11.26 0.21 -1.98
N SER A 2 -9.96 0.41 -2.24
CA SER A 2 -9.37 0.08 -3.55
C SER A 2 -9.54 -1.39 -3.97
N ALA A 3 -9.25 -2.35 -3.07
CA ALA A 3 -9.51 -3.78 -3.31
C ALA A 3 -11.01 -4.07 -3.55
N PHE A 4 -11.88 -3.54 -2.69
CA PHE A 4 -13.34 -3.74 -2.74
C PHE A 4 -14.00 -3.27 -4.04
N ARG A 5 -13.57 -2.13 -4.58
CA ARG A 5 -14.22 -1.50 -5.74
C ARG A 5 -13.62 -1.90 -7.10
N THR A 6 -12.47 -2.58 -7.09
CA THR A 6 -11.73 -2.88 -8.32
C THR A 6 -12.15 -4.24 -8.83
N PHE A 7 -12.61 -4.30 -10.08
CA PHE A 7 -12.87 -5.57 -10.74
C PHE A 7 -11.56 -6.19 -11.20
N PHE A 8 -11.11 -7.24 -10.52
CA PHE A 8 -9.95 -8.03 -10.93
C PHE A 8 -10.40 -9.20 -11.82
N ILE A 9 -9.86 -9.23 -13.04
CA ILE A 9 -10.27 -10.19 -14.09
C ILE A 9 -9.97 -11.65 -13.65
N HIS A 10 -8.98 -11.88 -12.79
CA HIS A 10 -8.61 -13.21 -12.30
C HIS A 10 -8.21 -13.20 -10.81
N GLY A 11 -8.59 -14.26 -10.08
CA GLY A 11 -7.83 -14.76 -8.92
C GLY A 11 -7.92 -14.02 -7.59
N LEU A 12 -8.82 -13.04 -7.42
CA LEU A 12 -8.90 -12.20 -6.20
C LEU A 12 -10.31 -12.17 -5.61
N ALA A 13 -10.96 -13.34 -5.43
CA ALA A 13 -12.32 -13.40 -4.88
C ALA A 13 -12.44 -12.75 -3.49
N TRP A 14 -11.38 -12.83 -2.67
CA TRP A 14 -11.29 -12.18 -1.37
C TRP A 14 -11.50 -10.67 -1.43
N SER A 15 -11.25 -10.03 -2.59
CA SER A 15 -11.35 -8.58 -2.73
C SER A 15 -12.78 -8.07 -2.81
N TYR A 16 -13.80 -8.93 -2.82
CA TYR A 16 -15.21 -8.51 -2.92
C TYR A 16 -15.99 -8.71 -1.61
N ASP A 17 -15.36 -9.21 -0.56
CA ASP A 17 -15.95 -9.33 0.77
C ASP A 17 -15.12 -8.52 1.78
N LEU A 18 -15.80 -7.73 2.61
CA LEU A 18 -15.15 -6.82 3.56
C LEU A 18 -14.45 -7.56 4.71
N ALA A 19 -14.96 -8.72 5.12
CA ALA A 19 -14.32 -9.55 6.15
C ALA A 19 -13.10 -10.29 5.57
N ASP A 20 -13.18 -10.77 4.33
CA ASP A 20 -12.03 -11.40 3.66
C ASP A 20 -10.90 -10.39 3.40
N ILE A 21 -11.23 -9.15 3.01
CA ILE A 21 -10.23 -8.06 2.91
C ILE A 21 -9.58 -7.81 4.27
N ALA A 22 -10.36 -7.77 5.35
CA ALA A 22 -9.82 -7.59 6.71
C ALA A 22 -8.88 -8.75 7.09
N HIS A 23 -9.27 -9.99 6.80
CA HIS A 23 -8.44 -11.16 7.04
C HIS A 23 -7.13 -11.12 6.24
N HIS A 24 -7.18 -10.69 4.99
CA HIS A 24 -5.99 -10.53 4.15
C HIS A 24 -5.04 -9.47 4.69
N MET A 25 -5.56 -8.32 5.16
CA MET A 25 -4.74 -7.29 5.78
C MET A 25 -4.13 -7.75 7.12
N GLN A 26 -4.85 -8.53 7.92
CA GLN A 26 -4.27 -9.15 9.14
C GLN A 26 -3.15 -10.16 8.85
N LEU A 27 -3.21 -10.86 7.70
CA LEU A 27 -2.12 -11.71 7.25
C LEU A 27 -0.91 -10.86 6.84
N GLU A 28 -1.13 -9.73 6.17
CA GLU A 28 -0.08 -8.77 5.86
C GLU A 28 0.58 -8.22 7.12
N ASP A 29 -0.18 -7.78 8.13
CA ASP A 29 0.35 -7.25 9.39
C ASP A 29 1.24 -8.27 10.11
N ARG A 30 0.79 -9.53 10.16
CA ARG A 30 1.58 -10.64 10.73
C ARG A 30 2.86 -10.89 9.94
N LEU A 31 2.79 -10.81 8.61
CA LEU A 31 3.96 -10.98 7.75
C LEU A 31 4.97 -9.84 7.95
N LEU A 32 4.48 -8.60 8.05
CA LEU A 32 5.29 -7.43 8.35
C LEU A 32 5.99 -7.59 9.70
N ALA A 33 5.24 -7.90 10.77
CA ALA A 33 5.81 -8.10 12.10
C ALA A 33 6.86 -9.23 12.12
N TYR A 34 6.58 -10.35 11.44
CA TYR A 34 7.49 -11.48 11.32
C TYR A 34 8.83 -11.09 10.67
N TRP A 35 8.80 -10.30 9.58
CA TRP A 35 10.00 -9.87 8.87
C TRP A 35 10.72 -8.74 9.59
N GLN A 36 10.00 -7.80 10.20
CA GLN A 36 10.60 -6.75 11.03
C GLN A 36 11.43 -7.36 12.17
N ALA A 37 10.90 -8.36 12.87
CA ALA A 37 11.62 -9.03 13.95
C ALA A 37 12.92 -9.74 13.50
N ARG A 38 13.02 -10.12 12.22
CA ARG A 38 14.18 -10.86 11.66
C ARG A 38 15.18 -9.99 10.93
N LEU A 39 14.68 -8.99 10.21
CA LEU A 39 15.49 -8.13 9.35
C LEU A 39 15.89 -6.85 10.07
N GLY A 40 15.14 -6.41 11.07
CA GLY A 40 15.37 -5.16 11.78
C GLY A 40 15.56 -4.02 10.80
N ASP A 41 16.67 -3.30 10.96
CA ASP A 41 17.04 -2.14 10.12
C ASP A 41 17.31 -2.49 8.65
N ARG A 42 17.34 -3.76 8.26
CA ARG A 42 17.42 -4.14 6.83
C ARG A 42 16.09 -3.96 6.10
N LEU A 43 14.97 -3.93 6.83
CA LEU A 43 13.63 -3.74 6.27
C LEU A 43 13.19 -2.28 6.48
N LEU A 44 13.04 -1.52 5.39
CA LEU A 44 12.46 -0.18 5.44
C LEU A 44 10.95 -0.24 5.23
N VAL A 45 10.19 0.23 6.22
CA VAL A 45 8.76 0.46 6.09
C VAL A 45 8.52 1.87 5.56
N VAL A 46 7.72 1.98 4.49
CA VAL A 46 7.38 3.25 3.85
C VAL A 46 5.90 3.52 4.07
N PRO A 47 5.52 4.47 4.94
CA PRO A 47 4.14 4.89 5.11
C PRO A 47 3.66 5.57 3.83
N TYR A 48 2.58 5.08 3.24
CA TYR A 48 2.08 5.55 1.95
C TYR A 48 1.73 7.04 1.98
N GLU A 49 1.04 7.51 3.02
CA GLU A 49 0.67 8.91 3.23
C GLU A 49 1.91 9.80 3.30
N ALA A 50 2.92 9.37 4.05
CA ALA A 50 4.17 10.14 4.19
C ALA A 50 4.93 10.22 2.86
N LEU A 51 4.97 9.12 2.09
CA LEU A 51 5.54 9.09 0.74
C LEU A 51 4.81 10.04 -0.21
N VAL A 52 3.48 10.05 -0.18
CA VAL A 52 2.68 10.95 -1.02
C VAL A 52 2.89 12.41 -0.63
N ASP A 53 3.06 12.69 0.66
CA ASP A 53 3.20 14.05 1.20
C ASP A 53 4.60 14.63 0.99
N ALA A 54 5.63 13.78 1.00
CA ALA A 54 7.01 14.18 0.76
C ALA A 54 7.75 13.22 -0.19
N PRO A 55 7.35 13.13 -1.48
CA PRO A 55 7.89 12.13 -2.41
C PRO A 55 9.40 12.20 -2.56
N GLY A 56 9.96 13.41 -2.69
CA GLY A 56 11.41 13.60 -2.85
C GLY A 56 12.20 13.21 -1.59
N GLU A 57 11.67 13.45 -0.40
CA GLU A 57 12.31 13.04 0.85
C GLU A 57 12.34 11.51 0.97
N TRP A 58 11.19 10.87 0.72
CA TRP A 58 11.10 9.42 0.78
C TRP A 58 11.90 8.73 -0.33
N THR A 59 11.94 9.27 -1.55
CA THR A 59 12.82 8.76 -2.62
C THR A 59 14.28 8.78 -2.19
N ARG A 60 14.77 9.88 -1.58
CA ARG A 60 16.14 9.93 -1.06
C ARG A 60 16.39 8.92 0.04
N ARG A 61 15.45 8.78 0.99
CA ARG A 61 15.53 7.79 2.06
C ARG A 61 15.56 6.36 1.54
N LEU A 62 14.75 6.04 0.52
CA LEU A 62 14.72 4.75 -0.15
C LEU A 62 16.06 4.43 -0.82
N LEU A 63 16.62 5.39 -1.56
CA LEU A 63 17.91 5.24 -2.23
C LEU A 63 19.04 5.03 -1.21
N ALA A 64 19.09 5.86 -0.17
CA ALA A 64 20.08 5.75 0.90
C ALA A 64 19.99 4.39 1.62
N HIS A 65 18.79 3.91 1.91
CA HIS A 65 18.56 2.59 2.50
C HIS A 65 19.06 1.45 1.62
N CYS A 66 18.89 1.57 0.30
CA CYS A 66 19.36 0.59 -0.67
C CYS A 66 20.86 0.75 -1.04
N GLY A 67 21.54 1.78 -0.54
CA GLY A 67 22.93 2.10 -0.93
C GLY A 67 23.06 2.55 -2.38
N LEU A 68 22.02 3.16 -2.96
CA LEU A 68 21.98 3.61 -4.35
C LEU A 68 22.23 5.12 -4.43
N ALA A 69 22.86 5.56 -5.52
CA ALA A 69 23.07 6.98 -5.80
C ALA A 69 21.78 7.66 -6.29
N GLU A 70 21.68 8.97 -6.07
CA GLU A 70 20.62 9.79 -6.65
C GLU A 70 20.88 10.04 -8.14
N GLU A 71 19.86 9.81 -8.97
CA GLU A 71 19.83 10.16 -10.39
C GLU A 71 18.53 10.91 -10.70
N PRO A 72 18.46 11.78 -11.73
CA PRO A 72 17.25 12.57 -12.00
C PRO A 72 15.99 11.71 -12.22
N GLY A 73 16.11 10.55 -12.86
CA GLY A 73 14.97 9.70 -13.23
C GLY A 73 14.20 9.11 -12.05
N VAL A 74 14.84 8.87 -10.90
CA VAL A 74 14.18 8.30 -9.71
C VAL A 74 13.14 9.24 -9.09
N PHE A 75 13.22 10.53 -9.39
CA PHE A 75 12.25 11.54 -8.93
C PHE A 75 11.10 11.74 -9.93
N ALA A 76 11.21 11.17 -11.13
CA ALA A 76 10.19 11.24 -12.18
C ALA A 76 9.73 9.83 -12.63
N PRO A 77 9.26 8.96 -11.71
CA PRO A 77 8.92 7.57 -12.05
C PRO A 77 7.82 7.45 -13.11
N HIS A 78 6.96 8.46 -13.22
CA HIS A 78 5.86 8.53 -14.19
C HIS A 78 6.31 8.70 -15.64
N GLU A 79 7.55 9.14 -15.87
CA GLU A 79 8.15 9.31 -17.21
C GLU A 79 8.73 7.99 -17.77
N THR A 80 8.80 6.92 -16.97
CA THR A 80 9.37 5.63 -17.41
C THR A 80 8.54 4.99 -18.52
N GLU A 81 9.11 4.68 -19.70
CA GLU A 81 8.36 4.15 -20.85
C GLU A 81 7.90 2.68 -20.73
N ARG A 82 8.37 1.93 -19.72
CA ARG A 82 8.06 0.49 -19.54
C ARG A 82 6.55 0.21 -19.55
N ALA A 83 6.14 -0.91 -20.13
CA ALA A 83 4.76 -1.36 -20.05
C ALA A 83 4.37 -1.68 -18.58
N VAL A 84 3.20 -1.20 -18.15
CA VAL A 84 2.64 -1.51 -16.82
C VAL A 84 1.28 -2.15 -17.03
N ALA A 85 1.19 -3.45 -16.78
CA ALA A 85 -0.01 -4.26 -16.97
C ALA A 85 -0.70 -4.57 -15.64
N THR A 86 -0.91 -3.56 -14.79
CA THR A 86 -1.58 -3.68 -13.48
C THR A 86 -2.84 -2.81 -13.43
N ALA A 87 -3.72 -3.06 -12.46
CA ALA A 87 -4.90 -2.22 -12.20
C ALA A 87 -4.56 -0.75 -11.89
N SER A 88 -3.31 -0.44 -11.55
CA SER A 88 -2.80 0.91 -11.28
C SER A 88 -2.14 1.59 -12.50
N ALA A 89 -2.20 1.00 -13.70
CA ALA A 89 -1.45 1.47 -14.88
C ALA A 89 -1.65 2.96 -15.19
N LEU A 90 -2.88 3.48 -15.13
CA LEU A 90 -3.13 4.92 -15.36
C LEU A 90 -2.67 5.79 -14.19
N GLN A 91 -2.68 5.27 -12.97
CA GLN A 91 -2.24 6.01 -11.78
C GLN A 91 -0.73 6.23 -11.80
N VAL A 92 0.05 5.21 -12.15
CA VAL A 92 1.54 5.29 -12.15
C VAL A 92 2.10 6.19 -13.27
N ARG A 93 1.27 6.58 -14.24
CA ARG A 93 1.61 7.49 -15.34
C ARG A 93 1.47 8.97 -14.99
N ARG A 94 1.05 9.28 -13.77
CA ARG A 94 0.95 10.64 -13.25
C ARG A 94 2.01 10.84 -12.16
N PRO A 95 2.48 12.09 -11.93
CA PRO A 95 3.28 12.40 -10.76
C PRO A 95 2.62 11.89 -9.47
N ILE A 96 3.42 11.52 -8.47
CA ILE A 96 2.90 11.18 -7.15
C ILE A 96 2.06 12.35 -6.65
N ASN A 97 0.82 12.07 -6.27
CA ASN A 97 -0.18 13.07 -5.91
C ASN A 97 -1.13 12.53 -4.83
N ARG A 98 -1.93 13.44 -4.27
CA ARG A 98 -2.82 13.18 -3.14
C ARG A 98 -4.19 12.62 -3.54
N ASP A 99 -4.47 12.39 -4.82
CA ASP A 99 -5.79 11.94 -5.30
C ASP A 99 -6.23 10.61 -4.66
N GLY A 100 -5.25 9.77 -4.28
CA GLY A 100 -5.50 8.47 -3.63
C GLY A 100 -5.78 8.57 -2.12
N LEU A 101 -5.49 9.71 -1.49
CA LEU A 101 -5.67 9.88 -0.05
C LEU A 101 -7.14 10.15 0.28
N GLY A 102 -7.65 9.53 1.33
CA GLY A 102 -9.01 9.79 1.82
C GLY A 102 -10.14 9.32 0.88
N VAL A 103 -9.85 8.60 -0.21
CA VAL A 103 -10.88 8.11 -1.16
C VAL A 103 -11.91 7.17 -0.53
N ALA A 104 -11.57 6.56 0.60
CA ALA A 104 -12.46 5.70 1.37
C ALA A 104 -13.34 6.47 2.37
N GLU A 105 -13.01 7.73 2.68
CA GLU A 105 -13.68 8.53 3.72
C GLU A 105 -15.18 8.69 3.47
N PRO A 106 -15.65 9.03 2.25
CA PRO A 106 -17.08 9.13 1.98
C PRO A 106 -17.82 7.82 2.20
N TYR A 107 -17.12 6.67 2.19
CA TYR A 107 -17.70 5.34 2.31
C TYR A 107 -17.52 4.73 3.71
N ARG A 108 -16.97 5.48 4.67
CA ARG A 108 -16.63 4.99 6.02
C ARG A 108 -17.78 4.26 6.72
N ALA A 109 -19.02 4.75 6.56
CA ALA A 109 -20.20 4.12 7.15
C ALA A 109 -20.50 2.72 6.57
N TRP A 110 -20.20 2.49 5.30
CA TRP A 110 -20.38 1.19 4.65
C TRP A 110 -19.19 0.24 4.85
N LEU A 111 -18.04 0.77 5.23
CA LEU A 111 -16.84 -0.01 5.54
C LEU A 111 -16.81 -0.54 6.98
N GLN A 112 -17.86 -0.33 7.78
CA GLN A 112 -17.93 -0.81 9.16
C GLN A 112 -17.71 -2.33 9.31
N PRO A 113 -18.23 -3.21 8.43
CA PRO A 113 -17.93 -4.64 8.51
C PRO A 113 -16.44 -4.95 8.42
N PHE A 114 -15.71 -4.24 7.54
CA PHE A 114 -14.25 -4.34 7.45
C PHE A 114 -13.59 -3.86 8.74
N VAL A 115 -13.97 -2.69 9.25
CA VAL A 115 -13.37 -2.12 10.47
C VAL A 115 -13.56 -3.06 11.66
N ALA A 116 -14.77 -3.60 11.83
CA ALA A 116 -15.09 -4.54 12.91
C ALA A 116 -14.28 -5.85 12.78
N ALA A 117 -14.21 -6.42 11.58
CA ALA A 117 -13.43 -7.64 11.34
C ALA A 117 -11.92 -7.42 11.52
N TYR A 118 -11.41 -6.27 11.08
CA TYR A 118 -9.99 -5.93 11.14
C TYR A 118 -9.53 -5.70 12.59
N GLN A 119 -10.29 -4.95 13.37
CA GLN A 119 -9.99 -4.63 14.77
C GLN A 119 -10.30 -5.78 15.73
N GLY A 120 -11.32 -6.59 15.45
CA GLY A 120 -11.74 -7.68 16.34
C GLY A 120 -10.68 -8.77 16.55
N ALA A 121 -9.76 -8.96 15.60
CA ALA A 121 -8.73 -10.00 15.69
C ALA A 121 -7.48 -9.59 16.51
N GLU A 122 -7.29 -8.32 16.84
CA GLU A 122 -6.19 -7.87 17.72
C GLU A 122 -6.36 -8.39 19.17
N SER A 123 -7.51 -9.01 19.48
CA SER A 123 -7.89 -9.49 20.82
C SER A 123 -7.41 -10.89 21.20
N SER A 124 -6.68 -11.61 20.34
CA SER A 124 -6.19 -12.96 20.68
C SER A 124 -4.68 -12.97 20.94
N PRO A 125 -4.25 -12.86 22.21
CA PRO A 125 -2.89 -13.18 22.58
C PRO A 125 -2.72 -14.71 22.58
N THR A 126 -1.67 -15.21 21.94
CA THR A 126 -1.12 -16.55 22.21
C THR A 126 0.33 -16.39 22.62
#